data_AF-A0A925MC12-F1
#
_entry.id   AF-A0A925MC12-F1
#
_cell.length_a   1.000
_cell.length_b   1.000
_cell.length_c   1.000
_cell.angle_alpha   90.00
_cell.angle_beta   90.00
_cell.angle_gamma   90.00
#
_symmetry.space_group_name_H-M   'P 1'
#
loop_
_entity.id
_entity.type
_entity.pdbx_description
1 polymer ?
#
loop_
_entity_poly.entity_id
_entity_poly.type
_entity_poly.pdbx_seq_one_letter_code
_entity_poly.pdbx_strand_id
1 'polypeptide(L)'
;RVGRPRGGRGAKRTAADLDALSDRFASFVKANPGLRIEQINKQLGTTTKDLALPIRKLIGEGQISAKGQKRSTTYFPGKKKAKN
;
A
#
# COMPACT_ATOMS: atom_id res chain seq x y z
N ARG A 1 19.35 25.69 -0.32
CA ARG A 1 17.94 25.47 -0.72
C ARG A 1 17.88 24.15 -1.48
N VAL A 2 17.42 23.06 -0.85
CA VAL A 2 17.39 21.72 -1.49
C VAL A 2 16.21 21.67 -2.45
N GLY A 3 16.52 21.59 -3.75
CA GLY A 3 15.54 21.54 -4.82
C GLY A 3 14.71 20.26 -4.75
N ARG A 4 13.39 20.41 -4.67
CA ARG A 4 12.42 19.32 -4.84
C ARG A 4 12.54 18.80 -6.28
N PRO A 5 12.93 17.53 -6.52
CA PRO A 5 12.92 17.00 -7.87
C PRO A 5 11.48 16.88 -8.33
N ARG A 6 11.17 17.56 -9.43
CA ARG A 6 9.89 17.45 -10.15
C ARG A 6 9.80 16.01 -10.67
N GLY A 7 9.02 15.18 -9.97
CA GLY A 7 8.73 13.80 -10.36
C GLY A 7 8.09 13.75 -11.74
N GLY A 8 8.91 13.43 -12.73
CA GLY A 8 8.46 13.10 -14.08
C GLY A 8 7.53 11.90 -14.01
N ARG A 9 6.33 12.07 -14.59
CA ARG A 9 5.42 10.99 -14.95
C ARG A 9 6.20 9.97 -15.79
N GLY A 10 6.68 8.88 -15.17
CA GLY A 10 7.40 7.82 -15.89
C GLY A 10 8.74 7.35 -15.30
N ALA A 11 9.17 7.84 -14.14
CA ALA A 11 10.22 7.12 -13.40
C ALA A 11 9.62 5.76 -12.97
N LYS A 12 10.02 4.68 -13.65
CA LYS A 12 9.68 3.31 -13.25
C LYS A 12 10.00 3.20 -11.77
N ARG A 13 8.98 3.01 -10.91
CA ARG A 13 9.24 2.70 -9.50
C ARG A 13 10.22 1.55 -9.46
N THR A 14 11.34 1.73 -8.77
CA THR A 14 12.29 0.62 -8.62
C THR A 14 11.60 -0.48 -7.79
N ALA A 15 12.05 -1.73 -7.93
CA ALA A 15 11.50 -2.83 -7.14
C ALA A 15 11.58 -2.53 -5.63
N ALA A 16 12.67 -1.90 -5.20
CA ALA A 16 12.87 -1.46 -3.83
C ALA A 16 11.82 -0.43 -3.36
N ASP A 17 11.45 0.54 -4.20
CA ASP A 17 10.41 1.52 -3.87
C ASP A 17 9.02 0.87 -3.73
N LEU A 18 8.74 -0.17 -4.53
CA LEU A 18 7.49 -0.93 -4.45
C LEU A 18 7.43 -1.77 -3.19
N ASP A 19 8.53 -2.40 -2.79
CA ASP A 19 8.60 -3.19 -1.57
C ASP A 19 8.48 -2.29 -0.34
N ALA A 20 9.19 -1.17 -0.29
CA ALA A 20 9.06 -0.18 0.78
C ALA A 20 7.62 0.37 0.90
N LEU A 21 6.95 0.60 -0.23
CA LEU A 21 5.55 1.03 -0.25
C LEU A 21 4.61 -0.07 0.28
N SER A 22 4.86 -1.32 -0.10
CA SER A 22 4.12 -2.49 0.36
C SER A 22 4.24 -2.65 1.88
N ASP A 23 5.45 -2.52 2.42
CA ASP A 23 5.72 -2.62 3.86
C ASP A 23 5.06 -1.49 4.65
N ARG A 24 5.11 -0.25 4.14
CA ARG A 24 4.40 0.88 4.72
C ARG A 24 2.89 0.64 4.75
N PHE A 25 2.32 0.13 3.65
CA PHE A 25 0.89 -0.20 3.58
C PHE A 25 0.52 -1.29 4.58
N ALA A 26 1.26 -2.39 4.62
CA ALA A 26 1.01 -3.50 5.54
C ALA A 26 1.12 -3.06 7.00
N SER A 27 2.14 -2.25 7.33
CA SER A 27 2.32 -1.68 8.67
C SER A 27 1.17 -0.76 9.06
N PHE A 28 0.72 0.09 8.12
CA PHE A 28 -0.41 0.98 8.35
C PHE A 28 -1.73 0.23 8.59
N VAL A 29 -2.00 -0.83 7.81
CA VAL A 29 -3.18 -1.69 7.97
C VAL A 29 -3.11 -2.49 9.28
N LYS A 30 -1.92 -2.90 9.73
CA LYS A 30 -1.73 -3.54 11.04
C LYS A 30 -2.07 -2.58 12.19
N ALA A 31 -1.63 -1.32 12.10
CA ALA A 31 -1.93 -0.30 13.10
C ALA A 31 -3.41 0.15 13.04
N ASN A 32 -4.01 0.16 11.85
CA ASN A 32 -5.37 0.65 11.64
C ASN A 32 -6.19 -0.37 10.81
N PRO A 33 -6.63 -1.47 11.43
CA PRO A 33 -7.41 -2.50 10.75
C PRO A 33 -8.81 -1.97 10.37
N GLY A 34 -9.33 -2.40 9.23
CA GLY A 34 -10.69 -2.09 8.79
C GLY A 34 -10.84 -0.79 8.02
N LEU A 35 -9.75 -0.11 7.65
CA LEU A 35 -9.80 1.09 6.84
C LEU A 35 -9.99 0.81 5.35
N ARG A 36 -10.63 1.75 4.65
CA ARG A 36 -10.78 1.74 3.18
C ARG A 36 -9.54 2.31 2.50
N ILE A 37 -9.32 1.92 1.24
CA ILE A 37 -8.16 2.39 0.47
C ILE A 37 -8.09 3.91 0.34
N GLU A 38 -9.23 4.60 0.25
CA GLU A 38 -9.25 6.07 0.16
C GLU A 38 -8.76 6.74 1.46
N GLN A 39 -9.06 6.15 2.61
CA GLN A 39 -8.58 6.64 3.91
C GLN A 39 -7.08 6.39 4.04
N ILE A 40 -6.62 5.21 3.64
CA ILE A 40 -5.21 4.83 3.66
C ILE A 40 -4.41 5.73 2.70
N ASN A 41 -4.92 5.99 1.50
CA ASN A 41 -4.31 6.88 0.51
C ASN A 41 -4.10 8.29 1.05
N LYS A 42 -5.10 8.84 1.75
CA LYS A 42 -5.01 10.18 2.35
C LYS A 42 -3.88 10.26 3.38
N GLN A 43 -3.66 9.19 4.15
CA GLN A 43 -2.64 9.13 5.19
C GLN A 43 -1.24 8.86 4.62
N LEU A 44 -1.14 7.98 3.62
CA LEU A 44 0.12 7.64 2.95
C LEU A 44 0.52 8.64 1.87
N GLY A 45 -0.35 9.57 1.48
CA GLY A 45 -0.12 10.50 0.37
C GLY A 45 0.03 9.80 -1.00
N THR A 46 -0.66 8.67 -1.18
CA THR A 46 -0.51 7.78 -2.34
C THR A 46 -1.81 7.66 -3.12
N THR A 47 -1.76 7.08 -4.32
CA THR A 47 -2.97 6.83 -5.13
C THR A 47 -3.31 5.35 -5.22
N THR A 48 -4.57 5.04 -5.52
CA THR A 48 -5.04 3.66 -5.73
C THR A 48 -4.29 2.95 -6.84
N LYS A 49 -3.90 3.65 -7.92
CA LYS A 49 -3.13 3.09 -9.03
C LYS A 49 -1.74 2.62 -8.58
N ASP A 50 -1.17 3.33 -7.62
CA ASP A 50 0.16 3.07 -7.10
C ASP A 50 0.18 1.87 -6.16
N LEU A 51 -0.89 1.71 -5.38
CA LEU A 51 -1.05 0.63 -4.43
C LEU A 51 -1.70 -0.62 -5.02
N ALA A 52 -2.32 -0.56 -6.19
CA ALA A 52 -3.01 -1.71 -6.78
C ALA A 52 -2.09 -2.93 -6.94
N LEU A 53 -0.86 -2.73 -7.44
CA LEU A 53 0.11 -3.82 -7.59
C LEU A 53 0.67 -4.29 -6.23
N PRO A 54 1.17 -3.39 -5.33
CA PRO A 54 1.53 -3.73 -3.95
C PRO A 54 0.47 -4.53 -3.19
N ILE A 55 -0.78 -4.08 -3.21
CA ILE A 55 -1.89 -4.73 -2.50
C ILE A 55 -2.11 -6.15 -3.03
N ARG A 56 -2.08 -6.35 -4.35
CA ARG A 56 -2.20 -7.70 -4.94
C ARG A 56 -1.07 -8.62 -4.49
N LYS A 57 0.17 -8.12 -4.43
CA LYS A 57 1.33 -8.86 -3.93
C LYS A 57 1.14 -9.23 -2.46
N LEU A 58 0.78 -8.27 -1.61
CA LEU A 58 0.54 -8.48 -0.17
C LEU A 58 -0.61 -9.45 0.12
N ILE A 59 -1.69 -9.40 -0.66
CA ILE A 59 -2.81 -10.37 -0.54
C ILE A 59 -2.33 -11.76 -0.94
N GLY A 60 -1.60 -11.89 -2.07
CA GLY A 60 -1.05 -13.16 -2.52
C GLY A 60 -0.06 -13.77 -1.51
N GLU A 61 0.71 -12.94 -0.82
CA GLU A 61 1.60 -13.36 0.27
C GLU A 61 0.88 -13.64 1.60
N GLY A 62 -0.39 -13.24 1.73
CA GLY A 62 -1.19 -13.37 2.95
C GLY A 62 -0.83 -12.39 4.07
N GLN A 63 -0.13 -11.29 3.73
CA GLN A 63 0.24 -10.21 4.65
C GLN A 63 -0.94 -9.31 5.01
N ILE A 64 -1.90 -9.17 4.10
CA ILE A 64 -3.15 -8.42 4.29
C ILE A 64 -4.32 -9.22 3.72
N SER A 65 -5.52 -8.91 4.19
CA SER A 65 -6.77 -9.41 3.61
C SER A 65 -7.65 -8.23 3.21
N ALA A 66 -8.34 -8.36 2.08
CA ALA A 66 -9.35 -7.39 1.65
C ALA A 66 -10.74 -7.99 1.87
N LYS A 67 -11.68 -7.18 2.36
CA LYS A 67 -13.09 -7.58 2.53
C LYS A 67 -14.00 -6.52 1.93
N GLY A 68 -15.07 -6.93 1.25
CA GLY A 68 -16.02 -6.03 0.60
C GLY A 68 -15.78 -5.92 -0.91
N GLN A 69 -16.42 -4.94 -1.54
CA GLN A 69 -16.48 -4.82 -3.00
C GLN A 69 -16.29 -3.37 -3.46
N LYS A 70 -15.53 -3.20 -4.56
CA LYS A 70 -15.25 -1.89 -5.19
C LYS A 70 -14.73 -0.85 -4.17
N ARG A 71 -15.49 0.23 -3.94
CA ARG A 71 -15.12 1.34 -3.04
C ARG A 71 -15.36 1.04 -1.55
N SER A 72 -16.14 0.00 -1.25
CA SER A 72 -16.39 -0.45 0.11
C SER A 72 -15.35 -1.46 0.61
N THR A 73 -14.27 -1.68 -0.17
CA THR A 73 -13.21 -2.61 0.20
C THR A 73 -12.43 -2.08 1.40
N THR A 74 -12.50 -2.82 2.50
CA THR A 74 -11.74 -2.59 3.72
C THR A 74 -10.59 -3.58 3.82
N TYR A 75 -9.46 -3.10 4.34
CA TYR A 75 -8.24 -3.89 4.46
C TYR A 75 -7.98 -4.24 5.91
N PHE A 76 -7.55 -5.47 6.13
CA PHE A 76 -7.25 -6.05 7.43
C PHE A 76 -5.85 -6.65 7.40
N PRO A 77 -5.16 -6.67 8.56
CA PRO A 77 -3.89 -7.37 8.66
C PRO A 77 -4.11 -8.87 8.41
N GLY A 78 -3.24 -9.45 7.59
CA GLY A 78 -3.22 -10.87 7.32
C GLY A 78 -2.55 -11.64 8.47
N LYS A 79 -2.74 -12.96 8.48
CA LYS A 79 -2.19 -13.83 9.54
C LYS A 79 -0.69 -14.07 9.40
N LYS A 80 -0.08 -13.81 8.23
CA LYS A 80 1.37 -13.96 8.03
C LYS A 80 2.09 -12.67 8.40
N LYS A 81 3.14 -12.79 9.23
CA LYS A 81 4.12 -11.71 9.45
C LYS A 81 5.04 -11.60 8.23
N ALA A 82 5.48 -10.38 7.91
CA ALA A 82 6.44 -10.13 6.83
C ALA A 82 7.69 -10.93 7.16
N LYS A 83 8.17 -11.70 6.18
CA LYS A 83 9.41 -12.47 6.33
C LYS A 83 10.53 -11.44 6.28
N ASN A 84 11.15 -11.22 7.44
CA ASN A 84 12.32 -10.35 7.60
C ASN A 84 13.52 -10.89 6.83
#